data_AF-A0A8D2AHY9-F1
#
_entry.id   AF-A0A8D2AHY9-F1
#
_cell.length_a   1.000
_cell.length_b   1.000
_cell.length_c   1.000
_cell.angle_alpha   90.00
_cell.angle_beta   90.00
_cell.angle_gamma   90.00
#
_symmetry.space_group_name_H-M   'P 1'
#
loop_
_entity.id
_entity.type
_entity.pdbx_description
1 polymer ?
#
loop_
_entity_poly.entity_id
_entity_poly.type
_entity_poly.pdbx_seq_one_letter_code
_entity_poly.pdbx_strand_id
1 'polypeptide(L)' 'MAVAVRTLQEQLEKAKESLKNVDENIRKLTGRDPNDPIQARLLALSGPGGGRGRGSLLLR' A
#
# COMPACT_ATOMS: atom_id res chain seq x y z
N MET A 1 8.53 36.34 -1.99
CA MET A 1 7.25 35.63 -2.19
C MET A 1 7.33 34.58 -3.31
N ALA A 2 7.69 34.97 -4.55
CA ALA A 2 7.70 34.05 -5.71
C ALA A 2 8.68 32.86 -5.59
N VAL A 3 9.83 33.05 -4.93
CA VAL A 3 10.82 31.97 -4.71
C VAL A 3 10.27 30.87 -3.80
N ALA A 4 9.55 31.24 -2.73
CA ALA A 4 8.98 30.28 -1.79
C ALA A 4 7.86 29.43 -2.42
N VAL A 5 7.03 30.04 -3.29
CA VAL A 5 5.99 29.31 -4.01
C VAL A 5 6.62 28.30 -4.98
N ARG A 6 7.69 28.69 -5.69
CA ARG A 6 8.41 27.80 -6.59
C ARG A 6 9.07 26.63 -5.84
N THR A 7 9.71 26.89 -4.70
CA THR A 7 10.30 25.81 -3.89
C THR A 7 9.24 24.84 -3.35
N LEU A 8 8.06 25.36 -2.98
CA LEU A 8 6.95 24.51 -2.54
C LEU A 8 6.38 23.67 -3.69
N GLN A 9 6.30 24.22 -4.89
CA GLN A 9 5.90 23.48 -6.09
C GLN A 9 6.90 22.37 -6.42
N GLU A 10 8.21 22.66 -6.39
CA GLU A 10 9.26 21.66 -6.63
C GLU A 10 9.22 20.54 -5.59
N GLN A 11 8.98 20.87 -4.31
CA GLN A 11 8.80 19.88 -3.25
C GLN A 11 7.54 19.03 -3.45
N LEU A 12 6.43 19.64 -3.89
CA LEU A 12 5.20 18.91 -4.21
C LEU A 12 5.39 17.92 -5.36
N GLU A 13 6.04 18.34 -6.44
CA GLU A 13 6.30 17.46 -7.58
C GLU A 13 7.22 16.30 -7.18
N LYS A 14 8.26 16.58 -6.41
CA LYS A 14 9.14 15.53 -5.86
C LYS A 14 8.38 14.55 -4.95
N ALA A 15 7.50 15.07 -4.09
CA ALA A 15 6.68 14.23 -3.21
C ALA A 15 5.72 13.34 -4.02
N LYS A 16 5.03 13.90 -5.03
CA LYS A 16 4.15 13.12 -5.92
C LYS A 16 4.92 12.01 -6.63
N GLU A 17 6.10 12.32 -7.15
CA GLU A 17 6.93 11.33 -7.83
C GLU A 17 7.36 10.19 -6.90
N SER A 18 7.68 10.49 -5.64
CA SER A 18 8.01 9.48 -4.63
C SER A 18 6.82 8.54 -4.32
N LEU A 19 5.59 9.01 -4.46
CA LEU A 19 4.38 8.24 -4.16
C LEU A 19 3.93 7.35 -5.33
N LYS A 20 4.33 7.62 -6.57
CA LYS A 20 3.92 6.86 -7.77
C LYS A 20 4.16 5.36 -7.66
N ASN A 21 5.24 4.97 -6.99
CA ASN A 21 5.66 3.57 -6.89
C ASN A 21 5.18 2.87 -5.60
N VAL A 22 4.46 3.58 -4.72
CA VAL A 22 4.03 3.02 -3.43
C VAL A 22 3.09 1.84 -3.63
N ASP A 23 2.11 1.96 -4.52
CA ASP A 23 1.15 0.89 -4.81
C ASP A 23 1.84 -0.38 -5.32
N GLU A 24 2.82 -0.21 -6.22
CA GLU A 24 3.61 -1.34 -6.71
C GLU A 24 4.47 -1.98 -5.62
N ASN A 25 5.05 -1.17 -4.73
CA ASN A 25 5.86 -1.66 -3.62
C ASN A 25 5.01 -2.44 -2.62
N ILE A 26 3.81 -1.95 -2.29
CA ILE A 26 2.84 -2.69 -1.48
C ILE A 26 2.53 -4.02 -2.14
N ARG A 27 2.26 -4.03 -3.45
CA ARG A 27 2.00 -5.27 -4.20
C ARG A 27 3.16 -6.24 -4.19
N LYS A 28 4.39 -5.78 -4.38
CA LYS A 28 5.61 -6.61 -4.33
C LYS A 28 5.84 -7.20 -2.93
N LEU A 29 5.64 -6.42 -1.88
CA LEU A 29 5.86 -6.85 -0.49
C LEU A 29 4.78 -7.79 0.03
N THR A 30 3.52 -7.55 -0.36
CA THR A 30 2.37 -8.26 0.20
C THR A 30 1.80 -9.32 -0.74
N GLY A 31 2.21 -9.32 -2.02
CA GLY A 31 1.68 -10.17 -3.09
C GLY A 31 0.24 -9.84 -3.49
N ARG A 32 -0.23 -8.63 -3.17
CA ARG A 32 -1.65 -8.23 -3.18
C ARG A 32 -1.86 -6.84 -3.75
N ASP A 33 -3.02 -6.58 -4.36
CA ASP A 33 -3.33 -5.26 -4.91
C ASP A 33 -3.84 -4.31 -3.81
N PRO A 34 -3.17 -3.18 -3.53
CA PRO A 34 -3.61 -2.22 -2.51
C PRO A 34 -4.96 -1.56 -2.82
N ASN A 35 -5.41 -1.56 -4.08
CA ASN A 35 -6.66 -0.92 -4.50
C ASN A 35 -7.85 -1.89 -4.57
N ASP A 36 -7.68 -3.18 -4.24
CA ASP A 36 -8.76 -4.16 -4.29
C ASP A 36 -9.73 -3.99 -3.09
N PRO A 37 -11.00 -3.60 -3.33
CA PRO A 37 -11.97 -3.33 -2.26
C PRO A 37 -12.34 -4.58 -1.45
N ILE A 38 -12.20 -5.78 -2.02
CA ILE A 38 -12.47 -7.04 -1.31
C ILE A 38 -11.39 -7.27 -0.25
N GLN A 39 -10.16 -6.82 -0.51
CA GLN A 39 -9.03 -6.99 0.40
C GLN A 39 -9.01 -5.99 1.55
N ALA A 40 -9.47 -4.75 1.35
CA ALA A 40 -9.66 -3.79 2.45
C ALA A 40 -10.62 -4.35 3.52
N ARG A 41 -11.67 -5.06 3.09
CA ARG A 41 -12.61 -5.74 4.00
C ARG A 41 -11.98 -6.97 4.67
N LEU A 42 -11.17 -7.75 3.94
CA LEU A 42 -10.46 -8.90 4.52
C LEU A 42 -9.40 -8.46 5.55
N LEU A 43 -8.63 -7.39 5.29
CA LEU A 43 -7.66 -6.81 6.23
C LEU A 43 -8.32 -6.22 7.49
N ALA A 44 -9.53 -5.67 7.38
CA ALA A 44 -10.29 -5.23 8.55
C ALA A 44 -10.71 -6.42 9.45
N LEU A 45 -10.94 -7.59 8.87
CA LEU A 45 -11.31 -8.81 9.59
C LEU A 45 -10.07 -9.61 10.07
N SER A 46 -8.98 -9.53 9.33
CA SER A 46 -7.70 -10.16 9.66
C SER A 46 -6.70 -9.08 10.07
N GLY A 47 -6.66 -8.80 11.38
CA GLY A 47 -5.81 -7.77 11.98
C GLY A 47 -4.31 -7.86 11.62
N PRO A 48 -3.45 -6.97 12.16
CA PRO A 48 -2.11 -6.64 11.65
C PRO A 48 -1.04 -7.76 11.56
N GLY A 49 -1.41 -9.02 11.75
CA GLY A 49 -0.59 -10.20 11.47
C GLY A 49 -1.29 -11.07 10.43
N GLY A 50 -1.13 -10.70 9.16
CA GLY A 50 -1.74 -11.39 8.02
C GLY A 50 -1.60 -12.90 8.11
N GLY A 51 -2.74 -13.56 8.32
CA GLY A 51 -2.87 -15.01 8.43
C GLY A 51 -2.39 -15.69 7.14
N ARG A 52 -1.12 -16.10 7.14
CA ARG A 52 -0.66 -17.23 6.33
C ARG A 52 -1.28 -18.50 6.91
N GLY A 53 -2.53 -18.74 6.53
CA GLY A 53 -3.30 -19.93 6.89
C GLY A 53 -3.62 -20.80 5.67
N ARG A 54 -2.68 -20.92 4.72
CA ARG A 54 -2.70 -22.03 3.76
C ARG A 54 -2.01 -23.23 4.41
N GLY A 55 -2.66 -23.86 5.38
CA GLY A 55 -2.31 -25.17 5.92
C GLY A 55 -3.58 -26.00 5.90
N SER A 56 -3.73 -26.96 5.00
CA SER A 56 -3.36 -28.34 5.30
C SER A 56 -3.67 -28.72 6.76
N LEU A 57 -4.94 -28.90 7.08
CA LEU A 57 -5.31 -29.87 8.09
C LEU A 57 -6.51 -30.64 7.57
N LEU A 58 -6.18 -31.68 6.79
CA LEU A 58 -6.91 -32.93 6.87
C LEU A 58 -7.12 -33.23 8.37
N LEU A 59 -8.35 -33.27 8.86
CA LEU A 59 -8.76 -34.18 9.94
C LEU A 59 -10.27 -34.14 10.17
N ARG A 60 -10.87 -35.30 9.88
CA ARG A 60 -12.16 -35.88 10.32
C ARG A 60 -13.45 -35.34 9.73
#